data_AF-A0A967H8I9-F1
#
_entry.id   AF-A0A967H8I9-F1
#
_cell.length_a   1.000
_cell.length_b   1.000
_cell.length_c   1.000
_cell.angle_alpha   90.00
_cell.angle_beta   90.00
_cell.angle_gamma   90.00
#
_symmetry.space_group_name_H-M   'P 1'
#
loop_
_entity.id
_entity.type
_entity.pdbx_description
1 polymer ?
#
loop_
_entity_poly.entity_id
_entity_poly.type
_entity_poly.pdbx_seq_one_letter_code
_entity_poly.pdbx_strand_id
1 'polypeptide(L)' 'GVDGLVVGVDFSRGMLEEARRKVAGPPAALVQADAEHLPFRDGSVDAVTCSHAFYELKG' A
#
# COMPACT_ATOMS: atom_id res chain seq x y z
N GLY A 1 1.69 14.25 -5.65
CA GLY A 1 2.51 15.48 -5.61
C GLY A 1 3.01 15.71 -4.20
N VAL A 2 3.69 16.83 -3.92
CA VAL A 2 4.17 17.17 -2.57
C VAL A 2 3.05 17.29 -1.53
N ASP A 3 1.83 17.59 -1.99
CA ASP A 3 0.61 17.65 -1.17
C ASP A 3 -0.26 16.37 -1.28
N GLY A 4 0.24 15.34 -1.96
CA GLY A 4 -0.50 14.10 -2.19
C GLY A 4 -0.48 13.18 -0.97
N LEU A 5 -1.62 12.52 -0.70
CA LEU A 5 -1.68 11.44 0.29
C LEU A 5 -1.13 10.15 -0.32
N VAL A 6 -0.16 9.53 0.36
CA VAL A 6 0.32 8.20 0.01
C VAL A 6 -0.35 7.17 0.93
N VAL A 7 -0.96 6.16 0.33
CA VAL A 7 -1.54 5.02 1.05
C VAL A 7 -0.79 3.76 0.66
N GLY A 8 -0.22 3.06 1.63
CA GLY A 8 0.36 1.73 1.46
C GLY A 8 -0.64 0.65 1.88
N VAL A 9 -0.77 -0.38 1.05
CA VAL A 9 -1.66 -1.52 1.30
C VAL A 9 -0.86 -2.81 1.29
N ASP A 10 -1.10 -3.65 2.28
CA ASP A 10 -0.55 -5.01 2.34
C ASP A 10 -1.52 -5.91 3.14
N PHE A 11 -1.69 -7.17 2.73
CA PHE A 11 -2.53 -8.12 3.46
C PHE A 11 -1.86 -8.57 4.76
N SER A 12 -0.52 -8.55 4.80
CA SER A 12 0.31 -8.96 5.92
C SER A 12 0.46 -7.83 6.92
N ARG A 13 -0.12 -8.04 8.11
CA ARG A 13 0.09 -7.16 9.25
C ARG A 13 1.58 -6.97 9.57
N GLY A 14 2.39 -8.02 9.46
CA GLY A 14 3.83 -7.96 9.74
C GLY A 14 4.56 -7.02 8.77
N MET A 15 4.20 -7.05 7.49
CA MET A 15 4.77 -6.15 6.49
C MET A 15 4.39 -4.69 6.76
N LEU A 16 3.17 -4.43 7.23
CA LEU A 16 2.75 -3.09 7.64
C LEU A 16 3.49 -2.60 8.88
N GLU A 17 3.75 -3.46 9.86
CA GLU A 17 4.55 -3.11 11.03
C GLU A 17 6.00 -2.78 10.64
N GLU A 18 6.59 -3.54 9.72
CA GLU A 18 7.90 -3.23 9.14
C GLU A 18 7.91 -1.92 8.34
N ALA A 19 6.87 -1.68 7.54
CA ALA A 19 6.70 -0.43 6.80
C ALA A 19 6.64 0.76 7.77
N ARG A 20 5.88 0.67 8.86
CA ARG A 20 5.82 1.72 9.91
C ARG A 20 7.19 2.06 10.48
N ARG A 21 8.07 1.06 10.66
CA ARG A 21 9.43 1.26 11.17
C ARG A 21 10.35 1.91 10.14
N LYS A 22 10.13 1.64 8.85
CA LYS A 22 10.99 2.09 7.73
C LYS A 22 10.61 3.43 7.14
N VAL A 23 9.36 3.88 7.30
CA VAL A 23 8.91 5.18 6.77
C VAL A 23 9.66 6.31 7.48
N ALA A 24 10.68 6.83 6.80
CA ALA A 24 11.43 8.02 7.15
C ALA A 24 11.06 9.13 6.15
N GLY A 25 9.87 9.72 6.31
CA GLY A 25 9.34 10.69 5.36
C GLY A 25 7.95 11.17 5.75
N PRO A 26 7.24 11.87 4.85
CA PRO A 26 5.86 12.25 5.06
C PRO A 26 5.02 11.03 5.45
N PRO A 27 4.11 11.16 6.43
CA PRO A 27 3.35 10.02 6.92
C PRO A 27 2.51 9.41 5.79
N ALA A 28 2.80 8.17 5.43
CA ALA A 28 1.93 7.36 4.61
C ALA A 28 0.85 6.71 5.48
N ALA A 29 -0.39 6.69 5.02
CA ALA A 29 -1.43 5.90 5.64
C ALA A 29 -1.20 4.43 5.29
N LEU A 30 -1.18 3.54 6.29
CA LEU A 30 -0.95 2.11 6.08
C LEU A 30 -2.22 1.33 6.42
N VAL A 31 -2.75 0.63 5.43
CA VAL A 31 -4.03 -0.09 5.49
C VAL A 31 -3.79 -1.58 5.27
N GLN A 32 -4.33 -2.40 6.15
CA GLN A 32 -4.34 -3.85 5.94
C GLN A 32 -5.53 -4.22 5.06
N ALA A 33 -5.26 -4.70 3.85
CA ALA A 33 -6.29 -5.16 2.92
C ALA A 33 -5.70 -6.11 1.87
N ASP A 34 -6.58 -6.89 1.25
CA ASP A 34 -6.29 -7.64 0.04
C ASP A 34 -6.26 -6.68 -1.17
N ALA A 35 -5.23 -6.82 -2.01
CA ALA A 35 -5.07 -6.00 -3.21
C ALA A 35 -6.14 -6.31 -4.27
N GLU A 36 -6.76 -7.51 -4.25
CA GLU A 36 -7.90 -7.85 -5.11
C GLU A 36 -9.19 -7.13 -4.67
N HIS A 37 -9.26 -6.67 -3.41
CA HIS A 37 -10.45 -6.09 -2.80
C HIS A 37 -10.11 -4.80 -2.02
N LEU A 38 -9.64 -3.78 -2.75
CA LEU A 38 -9.20 -2.52 -2.15
C LEU A 38 -10.38 -1.76 -1.48
N PRO A 39 -10.20 -1.23 -0.25
CA PRO A 39 -11.23 -0.50 0.47
C PRO A 39 -11.31 0.99 0.07
N PHE A 40 -11.18 1.27 -1.23
CA PHE A 40 -11.24 2.62 -1.79
C PHE A 40 -12.43 2.76 -2.72
N ARG A 41 -12.89 3.99 -2.93
CA ARG A 41 -13.97 4.24 -3.90
C ARG A 41 -13.41 4.20 -5.31
N ASP A 42 -14.22 3.78 -6.26
CA ASP A 42 -13.84 3.81 -7.67
C ASP A 42 -13.41 5.22 -8.11
N GLY A 43 -12.32 5.28 -8.88
CA GLY A 43 -11.76 6.53 -9.39
C GLY A 43 -11.18 7.47 -8.31
N SER A 44 -11.02 7.03 -7.06
CA SER A 44 -10.51 7.88 -5.97
C SER A 44 -8.98 7.92 -5.86
N VAL A 45 -8.26 7.30 -6.78
CA VAL A 45 -6.80 7.19 -6.77
C VAL A 45 -6.25 7.67 -8.10
N ASP A 46 -5.40 8.70 -8.06
CA ASP A 46 -4.81 9.29 -9.26
C ASP A 46 -3.73 8.41 -9.90
N ALA A 47 -3.03 7.61 -9.08
CA ALA A 47 -1.95 6.73 -9.53
C ALA A 47 -1.75 5.54 -8.58
N VAL A 48 -1.42 4.37 -9.14
CA VAL A 48 -1.13 3.15 -8.40
C VAL A 48 0.25 2.63 -8.78
N THR A 49 1.03 2.21 -7.79
CA THR A 49 2.26 1.46 -7.99
C THR A 49 2.15 0.12 -7.31
N CYS A 50 2.60 -0.94 -7.99
CA CYS A 50 2.62 -2.30 -7.44
C CYS A 50 3.95 -2.92 -7.84
N SER A 51 4.89 -2.90 -6.91
CA SER A 51 6.22 -3.45 -7.10
C SER A 51 6.39 -4.63 -6.17
N HIS A 52 6.95 -5.70 -6.70
CA HIS A 52 7.27 -6.88 -5.92
C HIS A 52 6.14 -7.66 -5.23
N ALA A 53 4.88 -7.37 -5.55
CA ALA A 53 3.74 -8.14 -5.06
C ALA A 53 3.63 -9.54 -5.68
N PHE A 54 4.14 -9.74 -6.90
CA PHE A 54 3.88 -10.96 -7.69
C PHE A 54 5.01 -12.00 -7.68
N TYR A 55 6.11 -11.78 -6.95
CA TYR A 55 7.26 -12.70 -6.98
C TYR A 55 6.97 -14.07 -6.34
N GLU A 56 5.93 -14.18 -5.51
CA GLU A 56 5.55 -15.44 -4.85
C GLU A 56 4.29 -16.09 -5.44
N LEU A 57 3.65 -15.48 -6.44
CA LEU A 57 2.57 -16.15 -7.18
C LEU A 57 3.17 -17.23 -8.10
N LYS A 58 3.34 -18.43 -7.56
CA LYS A 58 3.50 -19.63 -8.40
C LYS A 58 2.12 -19.94 -8.99
N GLY A 59 2.02 -19.77 -10.31
CA GLY A 59 0.86 -20.22 -11.10
C GLY A 59 0.67 -21.72 -11.02
#